data_AF-A0A9P1MKX8-F1
#
_entry.id   AF-A0A9P1MKX8-F1
#
_cell.length_a   1.000
_cell.length_b   1.000
_cell.length_c   1.000
_cell.angle_alpha   90.00
_cell.angle_beta   90.00
_cell.angle_gamma   90.00
#
_symmetry.space_group_name_H-M   'P 1'
#
loop_
_entity.id
_entity.type
_entity.pdbx_description
1 polymer ?
#
loop_
_entity_poly.entity_id
_entity_poly.type
_entity_poly.pdbx_seq_one_letter_code
_entity_poly.pdbx_strand_id
1 'polypeptide(L)'
;MKYHLIILLLPIVSSICPDTASCINRIREIVAGPKKFWFGEQRRALCHHRNANPIDCFGPAHLASFHSLGSRLFRVKTYHSAYLRNLELFPRISYRNHPGHYRACEHNFHTNSSSPIESDPDMTPVEPFSIRHKPEIGWHGLQYDDEYILLMTDVGFGTLNYLVADFPKKPKILKDYEPSENFRPLANPLVLLVFKKGKAEIISEGADEFNLAHFMMKNGLEDNLVGMNIVVVGSDPFAIERQRVRGNVDNCHSLLMPRLHRQPPTRLISNLPLNEISQWISVSFESPKLDVNVCCQKIRQKESTVFIDPIGDEAISASATLRPPTFTSLRISTASANYMNYHRQARTYVALIDDLYTLVIIDGDTGKLHWMLVDIPAAELGTEQIKGITKAKYHPLTPTDPASCRIYLIALFQQTDSLQKLDNYCNEDCRQRKEFKIDTFKQQHGLRLNALSWLKSCYDLPYAFHVLKNEHISLMEKKKDR
;
A
#
# COMPACT_ATOMS: atom_id res chain seq x y z
N MET A 1 -4.72 -59.32 -13.97
CA MET A 1 -3.47 -58.69 -13.48
C MET A 1 -3.04 -57.61 -14.46
N LYS A 2 -3.29 -56.33 -14.13
CA LYS A 2 -2.71 -55.17 -14.83
C LYS A 2 -2.18 -54.25 -13.72
N TYR A 3 -0.86 -54.24 -13.56
CA TYR A 3 -0.19 -53.30 -12.65
C TYR A 3 -0.10 -51.95 -13.37
N HIS A 4 -0.85 -50.96 -12.87
CA HIS A 4 -0.60 -49.56 -13.22
C HIS A 4 0.53 -49.03 -12.33
N LEU A 5 1.70 -48.85 -12.94
CA LEU A 5 2.83 -48.13 -12.38
C LEU A 5 2.46 -46.63 -12.36
N ILE A 6 2.02 -46.13 -11.21
CA ILE A 6 1.85 -44.69 -10.97
C ILE A 6 3.25 -44.13 -10.69
N ILE A 7 3.83 -43.51 -11.70
CA ILE A 7 5.06 -42.72 -11.57
C ILE A 7 4.69 -41.45 -10.79
N LEU A 8 5.07 -41.42 -9.50
CA LEU A 8 5.08 -40.20 -8.69
C LEU A 8 6.14 -39.25 -9.26
N LEU A 9 5.70 -38.31 -10.09
CA LEU A 9 6.45 -37.09 -10.39
C LEU A 9 6.43 -36.21 -9.13
N LEU A 10 7.43 -36.38 -8.27
CA LEU A 10 7.74 -35.39 -7.24
C LEU A 10 8.09 -34.07 -7.95
N PRO A 11 7.60 -32.91 -7.48
CA PRO A 11 8.03 -31.64 -8.01
C PRO A 11 9.52 -31.50 -7.69
N ILE A 12 10.35 -31.54 -8.73
CA ILE A 12 11.76 -31.20 -8.63
C ILE A 12 11.77 -29.71 -8.30
N VAL A 13 11.94 -29.39 -7.02
CA VAL A 13 12.35 -28.06 -6.59
C VAL A 13 13.74 -27.88 -7.16
N SER A 14 13.82 -27.29 -8.36
CA SER A 14 15.09 -26.92 -8.95
C SER A 14 15.72 -25.87 -8.04
N SER A 15 16.68 -26.26 -7.21
CA SER A 15 17.65 -25.32 -6.66
C SER A 15 18.46 -24.81 -7.86
N ILE A 16 18.18 -23.59 -8.32
CA ILE A 16 18.63 -23.09 -9.63
C ILE A 16 20.14 -22.81 -9.68
N CYS A 17 20.83 -22.80 -8.54
CA CYS A 17 22.29 -22.82 -8.51
C CYS A 17 22.84 -24.21 -8.17
N PRO A 18 23.39 -24.97 -9.15
CA PRO A 18 24.04 -26.25 -8.87
C PRO A 18 25.36 -26.09 -8.09
N ASP A 19 26.02 -24.93 -8.22
CA ASP A 19 27.29 -24.61 -7.58
C ASP A 19 27.48 -23.09 -7.35
N THR A 20 28.46 -22.73 -6.52
CA THR A 20 28.79 -21.33 -6.15
C THR A 20 29.17 -20.47 -7.35
N ALA A 21 29.92 -21.00 -8.32
CA ALA A 21 30.41 -20.23 -9.46
C ALA A 21 29.26 -19.85 -10.41
N SER A 22 28.36 -20.80 -10.67
CA SER A 22 27.11 -20.57 -11.43
C SER A 22 26.29 -19.45 -10.79
N CYS A 23 26.16 -19.47 -9.47
CA CYS A 23 25.44 -18.46 -8.70
C CYS A 23 26.08 -17.07 -8.76
N ILE A 24 27.40 -16.98 -8.62
CA ILE A 24 28.16 -15.72 -8.75
C ILE A 24 28.03 -15.15 -10.17
N ASN A 25 28.10 -15.99 -11.20
CA ASN A 25 27.90 -15.55 -12.58
C ASN A 25 26.50 -14.99 -12.79
N ARG A 26 25.48 -15.64 -12.23
CA ARG A 26 24.11 -15.13 -12.30
C ARG A 26 23.93 -13.79 -11.60
N ILE A 27 24.57 -13.59 -10.44
CA ILE A 27 24.63 -12.29 -9.76
C ILE A 27 25.26 -11.24 -10.67
N ARG A 28 26.40 -11.52 -11.31
CA ARG A 28 27.08 -10.58 -12.21
C ARG A 28 26.18 -10.12 -13.36
N GLU A 29 25.39 -11.03 -13.93
CA GLU A 29 24.40 -10.71 -14.97
C GLU A 29 23.29 -9.79 -14.45
N ILE A 30 22.67 -10.16 -13.31
CA ILE A 30 21.57 -9.39 -12.72
C ILE A 30 22.02 -7.98 -12.33
N VAL A 31 23.23 -7.86 -11.77
CA VAL A 31 23.78 -6.58 -11.33
C VAL A 31 23.99 -5.62 -12.50
N ALA A 32 24.36 -6.15 -13.67
CA ALA A 32 24.51 -5.36 -14.89
C ALA A 32 23.16 -5.02 -15.56
N GLY A 33 22.11 -5.82 -15.34
CA GLY A 33 20.81 -5.67 -15.98
C GLY A 33 20.05 -4.39 -15.60
N PRO A 34 19.48 -3.63 -16.56
CA PRO A 34 18.78 -2.37 -16.27
C PRO A 34 17.25 -2.50 -16.08
N LYS A 35 16.67 -3.69 -16.29
CA LYS A 35 15.22 -3.90 -16.37
C LYS A 35 14.57 -4.72 -15.25
N LYS A 36 15.36 -5.30 -14.33
CA LYS A 36 14.83 -6.27 -13.34
C LYS A 36 14.07 -5.62 -12.18
N PHE A 37 14.45 -4.41 -11.79
CA PHE A 37 13.90 -3.71 -10.62
C PHE A 37 13.19 -2.42 -11.04
N TRP A 38 12.42 -1.82 -10.12
CA TRP A 38 11.56 -0.67 -10.41
C TRP A 38 12.29 0.57 -10.96
N PHE A 39 13.60 0.70 -10.73
CA PHE A 39 14.40 1.84 -11.18
C PHE A 39 14.99 1.66 -12.58
N GLY A 40 15.76 2.65 -13.04
CA GLY A 40 16.43 2.56 -14.34
C GLY A 40 15.47 2.65 -15.51
N GLU A 41 15.54 1.69 -16.42
CA GLU A 41 14.70 1.66 -17.61
C GLU A 41 13.22 1.43 -17.27
N GLN A 42 12.92 0.67 -16.20
CA GLN A 42 11.54 0.46 -15.74
C GLN A 42 10.89 1.77 -15.29
N ARG A 43 11.55 2.50 -14.39
CA ARG A 43 11.09 3.83 -13.97
C ARG A 43 10.97 4.78 -15.15
N ARG A 44 11.95 4.78 -16.05
CA ARG A 44 11.93 5.63 -17.24
C ARG A 44 10.71 5.34 -18.11
N ALA A 45 10.42 4.07 -18.38
CA ALA A 45 9.26 3.66 -19.18
C ALA A 45 7.93 4.09 -18.53
N LEU A 46 7.78 3.93 -17.21
CA LEU A 46 6.56 4.28 -16.49
C LEU A 46 6.36 5.79 -16.33
N CYS A 47 7.45 6.54 -16.19
CA CYS A 47 7.40 7.95 -15.76
C CYS A 47 7.53 8.96 -16.90
N HIS A 48 7.62 8.53 -18.15
CA HIS A 48 7.70 9.43 -19.30
C HIS A 48 6.36 10.11 -19.65
N HIS A 49 5.24 9.59 -19.16
CA HIS A 49 3.90 10.09 -19.51
C HIS A 49 3.39 11.15 -18.53
N ARG A 50 2.61 12.13 -19.02
CA ARG A 50 2.02 13.20 -18.18
C ARG A 50 1.07 12.69 -17.08
N ASN A 51 0.50 11.50 -17.27
CA ASN A 51 -0.44 10.87 -16.34
C ASN A 51 0.19 9.70 -15.58
N ALA A 52 1.53 9.64 -15.50
CA ALA A 52 2.20 8.59 -14.73
C ALA A 52 1.79 8.66 -13.25
N ASN A 53 1.60 7.49 -12.63
CA ASN A 53 1.31 7.42 -11.20
C ASN A 53 2.50 8.00 -10.41
N PRO A 54 2.31 9.07 -9.61
CA PRO A 54 3.39 9.67 -8.83
C PRO A 54 4.11 8.66 -7.92
N ILE A 55 3.38 7.66 -7.41
CA ILE A 55 3.95 6.62 -6.57
C ILE A 55 4.95 5.78 -7.36
N ASP A 56 4.60 5.32 -8.56
CA ASP A 56 5.48 4.56 -9.45
C ASP A 56 6.72 5.34 -9.88
N CYS A 57 6.66 6.67 -9.79
CA CYS A 57 7.75 7.57 -10.13
C CYS A 57 8.54 8.10 -8.94
N PHE A 58 8.07 7.91 -7.72
CA PHE A 58 8.76 8.33 -6.52
C PHE A 58 10.12 7.60 -6.37
N GLY A 59 11.08 8.26 -5.73
CA GLY A 59 12.39 7.68 -5.46
C GLY A 59 13.41 8.75 -5.12
N PRO A 60 14.53 8.40 -4.45
CA PRO A 60 15.49 9.38 -4.01
C PRO A 60 16.14 10.11 -5.20
N ALA A 61 16.17 11.44 -5.16
CA ALA A 61 16.70 12.26 -6.26
C ALA A 61 18.18 11.95 -6.53
N HIS A 62 18.96 11.73 -5.48
CA HIS A 62 20.38 11.40 -5.54
C HIS A 62 20.67 10.01 -6.13
N LEU A 63 19.64 9.15 -6.29
CA LEU A 63 19.70 7.84 -6.95
C LEU A 63 19.23 7.87 -8.43
N ALA A 64 18.66 8.98 -8.91
CA ALA A 64 17.88 9.00 -10.16
C ALA A 64 18.71 8.74 -11.43
N SER A 65 20.01 9.07 -11.40
CA SER A 65 20.95 8.94 -12.53
C SER A 65 21.51 7.53 -12.73
N PHE A 66 21.20 6.58 -11.84
CA PHE A 66 21.74 5.23 -11.85
C PHE A 66 20.67 4.22 -12.28
N HIS A 67 20.99 3.42 -13.30
CA HIS A 67 19.98 2.66 -14.07
C HIS A 67 20.05 1.13 -13.94
N SER A 68 21.07 0.60 -13.29
CA SER A 68 21.24 -0.82 -12.99
C SER A 68 21.48 -1.02 -11.49
N LEU A 69 21.35 -2.25 -11.01
CA LEU A 69 21.64 -2.57 -9.61
C LEU A 69 23.10 -2.20 -9.26
N GLY A 70 24.06 -2.53 -10.14
CA GLY A 70 25.48 -2.23 -9.91
C GLY A 70 25.79 -0.74 -9.92
N SER A 71 25.23 0.01 -10.88
CA SER A 71 25.43 1.47 -10.92
C SER A 71 24.87 2.17 -9.69
N ARG A 72 23.73 1.72 -9.17
CA ARG A 72 23.15 2.24 -7.93
C ARG A 72 23.96 1.88 -6.70
N LEU A 73 24.31 0.60 -6.57
CA LEU A 73 25.06 0.08 -5.44
C LEU A 73 26.40 0.80 -5.28
N PHE A 74 27.16 0.94 -6.37
CA PHE A 74 28.49 1.57 -6.35
C PHE A 74 28.47 3.08 -6.65
N ARG A 75 27.31 3.69 -6.87
CA ARG A 75 27.15 5.11 -7.22
C ARG A 75 27.97 5.55 -8.45
N VAL A 76 28.02 4.71 -9.48
CA VAL A 76 28.77 4.95 -10.73
C VAL A 76 27.83 5.00 -11.94
N LYS A 77 28.04 5.96 -12.85
CA LYS A 77 27.18 6.10 -14.05
C LYS A 77 27.29 4.90 -14.98
N THR A 78 28.50 4.34 -15.11
CA THR A 78 28.79 3.18 -15.94
C THR A 78 29.33 2.08 -15.04
N TYR A 79 28.53 1.02 -14.87
CA TYR A 79 28.93 -0.15 -14.11
C TYR A 79 29.86 -1.05 -14.95
N HIS A 80 30.91 -1.59 -14.32
CA HIS A 80 31.83 -2.55 -14.93
C HIS A 80 31.84 -3.85 -14.11
N SER A 81 31.95 -5.01 -14.75
CA SER A 81 32.00 -6.31 -14.03
C SER A 81 33.18 -6.42 -13.05
N ALA A 82 34.21 -5.59 -13.23
CA ALA A 82 35.40 -5.54 -12.38
C ALA A 82 35.10 -5.18 -10.91
N TYR A 83 34.00 -4.48 -10.62
CA TYR A 83 33.58 -4.19 -9.23
C TYR A 83 33.25 -5.47 -8.44
N LEU A 84 32.93 -6.57 -9.13
CA LEU A 84 32.60 -7.87 -8.54
C LEU A 84 33.66 -8.94 -8.90
N ARG A 85 34.90 -8.53 -9.19
CA ARG A 85 35.99 -9.44 -9.58
C ARG A 85 36.41 -10.38 -8.45
N ASN A 86 36.38 -9.89 -7.21
CA ASN A 86 36.81 -10.63 -6.01
C ASN A 86 35.70 -11.49 -5.40
N LEU A 87 34.54 -11.62 -6.05
CA LEU A 87 33.49 -12.52 -5.58
C LEU A 87 33.97 -13.97 -5.65
N GLU A 88 34.12 -14.59 -4.49
CA GLU A 88 34.58 -15.95 -4.27
C GLU A 88 33.52 -16.81 -3.57
N LEU A 89 32.58 -16.18 -2.84
CA LEU A 89 31.56 -16.88 -2.06
C LEU A 89 30.14 -16.40 -2.40
N PHE A 90 29.19 -17.33 -2.30
CA PHE A 90 27.76 -17.06 -2.45
C PHE A 90 27.07 -17.23 -1.09
N PRO A 91 26.73 -16.13 -0.39
CA PRO A 91 26.09 -16.20 0.91
C PRO A 91 24.64 -16.67 0.77
N ARG A 92 24.27 -17.76 1.45
CA ARG A 92 22.88 -18.21 1.57
C ARG A 92 22.16 -17.39 2.62
N ILE A 93 20.98 -16.89 2.26
CA ILE A 93 20.11 -16.12 3.15
C ILE A 93 18.82 -16.92 3.29
N SER A 94 18.44 -17.25 4.51
CA SER A 94 17.17 -17.92 4.78
C SER A 94 16.36 -17.13 5.80
N TYR A 95 15.07 -16.96 5.52
CA TYR A 95 14.12 -16.34 6.42
C TYR A 95 13.19 -17.40 6.99
N ARG A 96 13.04 -17.39 8.31
CA ARG A 96 11.98 -18.14 8.98
C ARG A 96 10.67 -17.40 8.79
N ASN A 97 9.79 -17.94 7.95
CA ASN A 97 8.47 -17.35 7.78
C ASN A 97 7.61 -17.69 9.00
N HIS A 98 7.05 -16.66 9.61
CA HIS A 98 6.20 -16.80 10.79
C HIS A 98 4.78 -16.40 10.40
N PRO A 99 3.80 -17.32 10.51
CA PRO A 99 2.41 -16.99 10.28
C PRO A 99 1.96 -15.89 11.25
N GLY A 100 0.98 -15.11 10.84
CA GLY A 100 0.53 -14.00 11.67
C GLY A 100 -0.75 -13.35 11.18
N HIS A 101 -1.23 -12.42 12.02
CA HIS A 101 -2.33 -11.54 11.75
C HIS A 101 -1.87 -10.10 11.93
N TYR A 102 -2.24 -9.23 11.01
CA TYR A 102 -1.93 -7.80 11.10
C TYR A 102 -3.01 -6.97 10.42
N ARG A 103 -3.19 -5.74 10.89
CA ARG A 103 -4.10 -4.76 10.26
C ARG A 103 -3.28 -3.80 9.42
N ALA A 104 -3.71 -3.56 8.19
CA ALA A 104 -3.09 -2.62 7.25
C ALA A 104 -4.17 -2.04 6.33
N CYS A 105 -4.10 -0.74 6.00
CA CYS A 105 -5.08 -0.10 5.13
C CYS A 105 -6.55 -0.42 5.51
N GLU A 106 -6.86 -0.36 6.81
CA GLU A 106 -8.16 -0.71 7.42
C GLU A 106 -8.67 -2.16 7.23
N HIS A 107 -7.86 -3.05 6.66
CA HIS A 107 -8.17 -4.46 6.47
C HIS A 107 -7.34 -5.36 7.39
N ASN A 108 -7.93 -6.47 7.84
CA ASN A 108 -7.23 -7.48 8.64
C ASN A 108 -6.67 -8.57 7.73
N PHE A 109 -5.34 -8.62 7.58
CA PHE A 109 -4.64 -9.62 6.80
C PHE A 109 -4.19 -10.80 7.65
N HIS A 110 -4.16 -11.96 7.02
CA HIS A 110 -3.69 -13.20 7.63
C HIS A 110 -2.71 -13.93 6.70
N THR A 111 -1.58 -14.36 7.25
CA THR A 111 -0.58 -15.14 6.54
C THR A 111 -0.42 -16.52 7.20
N ASN A 112 -0.61 -17.57 6.38
CA ASN A 112 -0.56 -18.96 6.82
C ASN A 112 0.73 -19.68 6.46
N SER A 113 1.60 -19.05 5.66
CA SER A 113 2.83 -19.69 5.23
C SER A 113 3.85 -19.72 6.36
N SER A 114 4.35 -20.92 6.65
CA SER A 114 5.47 -21.16 7.57
C SER A 114 6.69 -21.75 6.85
N SER A 115 6.63 -21.91 5.53
CA SER A 115 7.76 -22.46 4.77
C SER A 115 8.93 -21.46 4.81
N PRO A 116 10.16 -21.93 5.08
CA PRO A 116 11.32 -21.06 5.03
C PRO A 116 11.48 -20.49 3.63
N ILE A 117 11.95 -19.24 3.57
CA ILE A 117 12.21 -18.56 2.29
C ILE A 117 13.72 -18.52 2.12
N GLU A 118 14.21 -19.20 1.10
CA GLU A 118 15.61 -19.12 0.69
C GLU A 118 15.76 -18.08 -0.40
N SER A 119 16.73 -17.18 -0.24
CA SER A 119 17.03 -16.17 -1.25
C SER A 119 17.64 -16.83 -2.48
N ASP A 120 17.04 -16.56 -3.63
CA ASP A 120 17.60 -16.89 -4.94
C ASP A 120 17.53 -15.64 -5.81
N PRO A 121 18.57 -15.32 -6.62
CA PRO A 121 18.54 -14.13 -7.47
C PRO A 121 17.36 -14.11 -8.44
N ASP A 122 16.83 -15.26 -8.83
CA ASP A 122 15.66 -15.45 -9.70
C ASP A 122 14.40 -15.87 -8.95
N MET A 123 14.39 -15.76 -7.61
CA MET A 123 13.19 -15.98 -6.81
C MET A 123 12.04 -15.07 -7.25
N THR A 124 10.81 -15.53 -7.05
CA THR A 124 9.64 -14.65 -7.10
C THR A 124 9.76 -13.61 -5.99
N PRO A 125 9.33 -12.36 -6.23
CA PRO A 125 9.40 -11.31 -5.21
C PRO A 125 8.73 -11.74 -3.90
N VAL A 126 9.48 -11.66 -2.79
CA VAL A 126 8.97 -12.02 -1.47
C VAL A 126 8.25 -10.85 -0.82
N GLU A 127 7.16 -11.14 -0.11
CA GLU A 127 6.41 -10.15 0.66
C GLU A 127 7.23 -9.63 1.85
N PRO A 128 7.34 -8.30 2.04
CA PRO A 128 8.02 -7.68 3.17
C PRO A 128 7.65 -8.24 4.55
N PHE A 129 6.38 -8.59 4.79
CA PHE A 129 5.93 -9.21 6.04
C PHE A 129 6.63 -10.54 6.29
N SER A 130 6.85 -11.35 5.26
CA SER A 130 7.48 -12.67 5.38
C SER A 130 8.98 -12.59 5.70
N ILE A 131 9.63 -11.46 5.39
CA ILE A 131 11.04 -11.19 5.68
C ILE A 131 11.24 -10.16 6.80
N ARG A 132 10.20 -9.84 7.58
CA ARG A 132 10.25 -8.79 8.62
C ARG A 132 11.25 -9.05 9.75
N HIS A 133 11.67 -10.31 9.90
CA HIS A 133 12.61 -10.73 10.92
C HIS A 133 14.00 -10.99 10.31
N LYS A 134 15.03 -10.80 11.13
CA LYS A 134 16.43 -11.02 10.74
C LYS A 134 16.62 -12.41 10.09
N PRO A 135 17.29 -12.51 8.93
CA PRO A 135 17.58 -13.79 8.30
C PRO A 135 18.71 -14.55 9.00
N GLU A 136 18.79 -15.84 8.72
CA GLU A 136 19.98 -16.64 8.94
C GLU A 136 20.89 -16.55 7.70
N ILE A 137 22.16 -16.26 7.93
CA ILE A 137 23.16 -16.07 6.89
C ILE A 137 24.29 -17.09 7.08
N GLY A 138 24.66 -17.79 6.02
CA GLY A 138 25.79 -18.72 6.02
C GLY A 138 26.18 -19.13 4.61
N TRP A 139 27.30 -19.84 4.44
CA TRP A 139 27.72 -20.36 3.13
C TRP A 139 28.58 -21.60 3.31
N HIS A 140 28.80 -22.31 2.20
CA HIS A 140 29.67 -23.47 2.19
C HIS A 140 31.12 -23.04 2.44
N GLY A 141 31.79 -23.71 3.39
CA GLY A 141 33.18 -23.41 3.75
C GLY A 141 33.37 -22.27 4.76
N LEU A 142 32.30 -21.75 5.37
CA LEU A 142 32.42 -20.80 6.49
C LEU A 142 33.15 -21.44 7.67
N GLN A 143 34.38 -21.01 7.95
CA GLN A 143 35.16 -21.43 9.11
C GLN A 143 34.95 -20.49 10.29
N TYR A 144 35.15 -20.99 11.52
CA TYR A 144 35.04 -20.18 12.74
C TYR A 144 36.22 -19.22 12.95
N ASP A 145 37.34 -19.44 12.26
CA ASP A 145 38.54 -18.62 12.38
C ASP A 145 38.57 -17.42 11.41
N ASP A 146 37.68 -17.41 10.42
CA ASP A 146 37.53 -16.29 9.50
C ASP A 146 36.69 -15.17 10.15
N GLU A 147 37.05 -13.91 9.89
CA GLU A 147 36.26 -12.76 10.31
C GLU A 147 35.76 -11.96 9.10
N TYR A 148 34.46 -11.72 9.06
CA TYR A 148 33.76 -11.03 7.99
C TYR A 148 32.90 -9.89 8.51
N ILE A 149 32.59 -8.98 7.59
CA ILE A 149 31.60 -7.92 7.76
C ILE A 149 30.42 -8.25 6.86
N LEU A 150 29.23 -8.30 7.45
CA LEU A 150 27.97 -8.51 6.73
C LEU A 150 27.24 -7.18 6.63
N LEU A 151 26.81 -6.83 5.42
CA LEU A 151 26.08 -5.60 5.14
C LEU A 151 24.85 -5.90 4.29
N MET A 152 23.66 -5.50 4.74
CA MET A 152 22.45 -5.52 3.90
C MET A 152 22.00 -4.11 3.58
N THR A 153 21.72 -3.85 2.29
CA THR A 153 21.28 -2.53 1.82
C THR A 153 20.15 -2.64 0.81
N ASP A 154 19.13 -1.79 0.98
CA ASP A 154 18.10 -1.55 -0.01
C ASP A 154 18.65 -0.64 -1.10
N VAL A 155 18.93 -1.20 -2.28
CA VAL A 155 19.58 -0.45 -3.37
C VAL A 155 18.59 0.44 -4.12
N GLY A 156 17.29 0.20 -3.98
CA GLY A 156 16.26 1.07 -4.56
C GLY A 156 16.23 2.43 -3.89
N PHE A 157 16.27 2.42 -2.55
CA PHE A 157 16.18 3.64 -1.74
C PHE A 157 17.51 4.10 -1.16
N GLY A 158 18.56 3.27 -1.24
CA GLY A 158 19.89 3.59 -0.74
C GLY A 158 19.94 3.60 0.78
N THR A 159 19.26 2.67 1.45
CA THR A 159 19.24 2.60 2.92
C THR A 159 20.08 1.43 3.42
N LEU A 160 20.63 1.57 4.63
CA LEU A 160 21.37 0.52 5.33
C LEU A 160 20.39 -0.27 6.22
N ASN A 161 20.16 -1.52 5.85
CA ASN A 161 19.17 -2.39 6.49
C ASN A 161 19.77 -3.27 7.57
N TYR A 162 21.06 -3.63 7.48
CA TYR A 162 21.73 -4.47 8.48
C TYR A 162 23.24 -4.30 8.39
N LEU A 163 23.94 -4.21 9.52
CA LEU A 163 25.41 -4.16 9.55
C LEU A 163 25.95 -4.95 10.74
N VAL A 164 26.84 -5.90 10.45
CA VAL A 164 27.51 -6.75 11.44
C VAL A 164 28.99 -6.79 11.15
N ALA A 165 29.81 -6.57 12.16
CA ALA A 165 31.25 -6.84 12.13
C ALA A 165 31.56 -8.15 12.89
N ASP A 166 32.75 -8.69 12.69
CA ASP A 166 33.30 -9.82 13.47
C ASP A 166 32.49 -11.13 13.38
N PHE A 167 31.83 -11.34 12.24
CA PHE A 167 31.06 -12.56 11.96
C PHE A 167 31.99 -13.69 11.47
N PRO A 168 31.81 -14.96 11.89
CA PRO A 168 30.74 -15.49 12.73
C PRO A 168 31.09 -15.62 14.23
N LYS A 169 32.35 -15.39 14.61
CA LYS A 169 32.90 -15.76 15.93
C LYS A 169 32.34 -14.94 17.09
N LYS A 170 32.35 -13.60 16.97
CA LYS A 170 31.84 -12.66 17.99
C LYS A 170 31.12 -11.51 17.31
N PRO A 171 29.99 -11.77 16.63
CA PRO A 171 29.34 -10.80 15.79
C PRO A 171 28.92 -9.56 16.59
N LYS A 172 29.43 -8.40 16.17
CA LYS A 172 29.06 -7.09 16.71
C LYS A 172 28.05 -6.44 15.76
N ILE A 173 26.80 -6.32 16.23
CA ILE A 173 25.74 -5.65 15.46
C ILE A 173 25.96 -4.14 15.57
N LEU A 174 26.22 -3.50 14.43
CA LEU A 174 26.40 -2.04 14.32
C LEU A 174 25.11 -1.34 13.87
N LYS A 175 24.25 -2.05 13.13
CA LYS A 175 22.89 -1.63 12.78
C LYS A 175 21.99 -2.86 12.81
N ASP A 176 20.91 -2.79 13.59
CA ASP A 176 19.88 -3.83 13.65
C ASP A 176 19.16 -4.01 12.32
N TYR A 177 18.67 -5.23 12.09
CA TYR A 177 17.98 -5.59 10.87
C TYR A 177 16.64 -4.84 10.74
N GLU A 178 16.48 -4.12 9.63
CA GLU A 178 15.23 -3.53 9.19
C GLU A 178 14.85 -4.10 7.82
N PRO A 179 13.61 -4.58 7.61
CA PRO A 179 13.21 -5.13 6.32
C PRO A 179 13.12 -4.05 5.24
N SER A 180 13.23 -4.45 3.98
CA SER A 180 12.90 -3.57 2.86
C SER A 180 11.38 -3.43 2.78
N GLU A 181 10.87 -2.24 3.09
CA GLU A 181 9.44 -1.91 3.08
C GLU A 181 9.02 -1.36 1.70
N ASN A 182 9.21 -2.16 0.66
CA ASN A 182 8.83 -1.77 -0.68
C ASN A 182 7.30 -1.67 -0.79
N PHE A 183 6.83 -0.47 -1.15
CA PHE A 183 5.42 -0.14 -1.30
C PHE A 183 4.96 -0.17 -2.76
N ARG A 184 5.84 -0.47 -3.71
CA ARG A 184 5.55 -0.45 -5.16
C ARG A 184 5.15 -1.82 -5.67
N PRO A 185 4.30 -1.90 -6.72
CA PRO A 185 4.01 -3.18 -7.37
C PRO A 185 5.25 -3.83 -8.01
N LEU A 186 6.22 -3.02 -8.46
CA LEU A 186 7.47 -3.51 -9.01
C LEU A 186 8.48 -3.90 -7.91
N ALA A 187 9.26 -4.93 -8.20
CA ALA A 187 10.23 -5.49 -7.25
C ALA A 187 11.40 -4.54 -6.93
N ASN A 188 11.89 -4.67 -5.71
CA ASN A 188 13.00 -3.93 -5.14
C ASN A 188 14.12 -4.88 -4.67
N PRO A 189 15.41 -4.56 -4.89
CA PRO A 189 16.52 -5.41 -4.45
C PRO A 189 17.02 -5.04 -3.05
N LEU A 190 16.98 -6.01 -2.14
CA LEU A 190 17.73 -5.99 -0.89
C LEU A 190 19.00 -6.84 -1.06
N VAL A 191 20.17 -6.20 -1.02
CA VAL A 191 21.45 -6.84 -1.32
C VAL A 191 22.19 -7.15 -0.03
N LEU A 192 22.66 -8.39 0.13
CA LEU A 192 23.66 -8.77 1.12
C LEU A 192 25.04 -8.73 0.49
N LEU A 193 25.97 -8.05 1.16
CA LEU A 193 27.39 -8.00 0.84
C LEU A 193 28.21 -8.59 1.99
N VAL A 194 29.26 -9.31 1.63
CA VAL A 194 30.20 -9.92 2.57
C VAL A 194 31.59 -9.39 2.27
N PHE A 195 32.21 -8.75 3.25
CA PHE A 195 33.59 -8.27 3.17
C PHE A 195 34.50 -9.11 4.05
N LYS A 196 35.71 -9.45 3.56
CA LYS A 196 36.79 -9.94 4.42
C LYS A 196 37.19 -8.82 5.39
N LYS A 197 37.23 -9.10 6.69
CA LYS A 197 37.56 -8.08 7.68
C LYS A 197 39.02 -7.60 7.51
N GLY A 198 39.20 -6.29 7.47
CA GLY A 198 40.51 -5.65 7.50
C GLY A 198 41.10 -5.59 8.91
N LYS A 199 42.20 -4.85 9.09
CA LYS A 199 42.83 -4.65 10.40
C LYS A 199 42.14 -3.58 11.25
N ALA A 200 41.34 -2.70 10.64
CA ALA A 200 40.70 -1.58 11.32
C ALA A 200 39.31 -1.95 11.86
N GLU A 201 38.90 -1.27 12.94
CA GLU A 201 37.51 -1.33 13.39
C GLU A 201 36.59 -0.61 12.40
N ILE A 202 35.37 -1.13 12.26
CA ILE A 202 34.37 -0.60 11.34
C ILE A 202 33.60 0.55 11.96
N ILE A 203 33.56 1.66 11.21
CA ILE A 203 32.79 2.86 11.54
C ILE A 203 31.46 2.79 10.79
N SER A 204 30.35 2.77 11.55
CA SER A 204 29.00 2.83 10.98
C SER A 204 28.70 4.20 10.37
N GLU A 205 27.81 4.22 9.38
CA GLU A 205 27.28 5.43 8.74
C GLU A 205 25.79 5.59 9.04
N GLY A 206 25.21 6.73 8.62
CA GLY A 206 23.78 6.97 8.70
C GLY A 206 22.97 6.00 7.82
N ALA A 207 21.78 5.63 8.27
CA ALA A 207 21.01 4.57 7.63
C ALA A 207 20.17 5.03 6.42
N ASP A 208 19.74 6.30 6.37
CA ASP A 208 18.72 6.76 5.41
C ASP A 208 19.26 7.16 4.03
N GLU A 209 20.55 7.46 3.92
CA GLU A 209 21.23 7.81 2.66
C GLU A 209 22.58 7.08 2.53
N PHE A 210 22.55 5.77 2.74
CA PHE A 210 23.72 4.93 2.70
C PHE A 210 24.43 4.96 1.34
N ASN A 211 25.75 5.13 1.38
CA ASN A 211 26.62 5.13 0.21
C ASN A 211 27.72 4.08 0.37
N LEU A 212 27.55 2.94 -0.29
CA LEU A 212 28.50 1.84 -0.22
C LEU A 212 29.93 2.23 -0.61
N ALA A 213 30.09 3.02 -1.66
CA ALA A 213 31.42 3.42 -2.13
C ALA A 213 32.14 4.26 -1.07
N HIS A 214 31.42 5.19 -0.43
CA HIS A 214 31.96 5.99 0.68
C HIS A 214 32.31 5.11 1.88
N PHE A 215 31.41 4.20 2.27
CA PHE A 215 31.63 3.24 3.35
C PHE A 215 32.86 2.36 3.11
N MET A 216 33.02 1.85 1.88
CA MET A 216 34.17 1.03 1.51
C MET A 216 35.49 1.79 1.64
N MET A 217 35.56 3.03 1.10
CA MET A 217 36.76 3.87 1.21
C MET A 217 37.09 4.24 2.65
N LYS A 218 36.06 4.61 3.43
CA LYS A 218 36.23 5.01 4.83
C LYS A 218 36.76 3.88 5.71
N ASN A 219 36.42 2.64 5.39
CA ASN A 219 36.77 1.46 6.17
C ASN A 219 37.86 0.60 5.52
N GLY A 220 38.45 1.03 4.39
CA GLY A 220 39.50 0.28 3.69
C GLY A 220 39.04 -1.09 3.17
N LEU A 221 37.84 -1.16 2.59
CA LEU A 221 37.18 -2.39 2.13
C LEU A 221 37.11 -2.55 0.60
N GLU A 222 37.81 -1.70 -0.15
CA GLU A 222 37.68 -1.57 -1.61
C GLU A 222 37.94 -2.88 -2.37
N ASP A 223 38.94 -3.65 -1.94
CA ASP A 223 39.29 -4.95 -2.52
C ASP A 223 38.73 -6.13 -1.71
N ASN A 224 38.00 -5.87 -0.63
CA ASN A 224 37.62 -6.89 0.35
C ASN A 224 36.22 -7.46 0.12
N LEU A 225 35.46 -6.97 -0.87
CA LEU A 225 34.16 -7.52 -1.22
C LEU A 225 34.31 -8.92 -1.83
N VAL A 226 33.90 -9.94 -1.09
CA VAL A 226 34.10 -11.34 -1.47
C VAL A 226 32.83 -12.13 -1.69
N GLY A 227 31.68 -11.63 -1.21
CA GLY A 227 30.40 -12.29 -1.39
C GLY A 227 29.25 -11.33 -1.63
N MET A 228 28.29 -11.79 -2.42
CA MET A 228 27.07 -11.05 -2.72
C MET A 228 25.90 -11.99 -2.97
N ASN A 229 24.73 -11.65 -2.42
CA ASN A 229 23.45 -12.26 -2.79
C ASN A 229 22.34 -11.20 -2.77
N ILE A 230 21.22 -11.48 -3.44
CA ILE A 230 20.11 -10.55 -3.66
C ILE A 230 18.83 -11.22 -3.16
N VAL A 231 18.09 -10.52 -2.32
CA VAL A 231 16.69 -10.84 -1.99
C VAL A 231 15.81 -9.95 -2.87
N VAL A 232 14.97 -10.57 -3.70
CA VAL A 232 14.01 -9.84 -4.55
C VAL A 232 12.76 -9.57 -3.73
N VAL A 233 12.52 -8.31 -3.35
CA VAL A 233 11.44 -7.92 -2.46
C VAL A 233 10.26 -7.35 -3.27
N GLY A 234 9.07 -7.90 -3.07
CA GLY A 234 7.81 -7.44 -3.66
C GLY A 234 7.20 -6.30 -2.85
N SER A 235 5.88 -6.18 -2.88
CA SER A 235 5.13 -5.27 -2.01
C SER A 235 3.98 -6.05 -1.39
N ASP A 236 3.59 -5.63 -0.19
CA ASP A 236 2.47 -6.19 0.54
C ASP A 236 1.77 -5.09 1.37
N PRO A 237 0.58 -5.36 1.91
CA PRO A 237 -0.14 -4.40 2.73
C PRO A 237 0.65 -3.94 3.96
N PHE A 238 1.49 -4.80 4.53
CA PHE A 238 2.34 -4.47 5.68
C PHE A 238 3.33 -3.35 5.36
N ALA A 239 4.06 -3.43 4.26
CA ALA A 239 5.00 -2.39 3.85
C ALA A 239 4.28 -1.09 3.47
N ILE A 240 3.16 -1.18 2.75
CA ILE A 240 2.35 -0.01 2.37
C ILE A 240 1.88 0.75 3.63
N GLU A 241 1.34 0.03 4.62
CA GLU A 241 0.84 0.63 5.85
C GLU A 241 1.97 1.28 6.67
N ARG A 242 3.13 0.64 6.77
CA ARG A 242 4.28 1.22 7.50
C ARG A 242 4.75 2.53 6.87
N GLN A 243 4.77 2.62 5.54
CA GLN A 243 5.10 3.86 4.84
C GLN A 243 4.02 4.93 5.04
N ARG A 244 2.74 4.53 5.05
CA ARG A 244 1.61 5.44 5.31
C ARG A 244 1.67 6.03 6.71
N VAL A 245 1.85 5.19 7.74
CA VAL A 245 1.91 5.61 9.15
C VAL A 245 3.13 6.50 9.43
N ARG A 246 4.24 6.29 8.72
CA ARG A 246 5.42 7.17 8.78
C ARG A 246 5.23 8.51 8.07
N GLY A 247 4.13 8.70 7.33
CA GLY A 247 3.88 9.91 6.55
C GLY A 247 4.74 10.02 5.29
N ASN A 248 5.26 8.91 4.75
CA ASN A 248 6.13 8.89 3.57
C ASN A 248 5.35 8.81 2.25
N VAL A 249 4.60 7.72 2.06
CA VAL A 249 3.79 7.46 0.85
C VAL A 249 2.57 6.65 1.26
N ASP A 250 1.40 7.05 0.77
CA ASP A 250 0.16 6.27 0.89
C ASP A 250 -0.14 5.56 -0.44
N ASN A 251 0.08 4.25 -0.48
CA ASN A 251 -0.27 3.41 -1.63
C ASN A 251 -1.40 2.42 -1.33
N CYS A 252 -2.22 2.66 -0.29
CA CYS A 252 -3.30 1.73 0.09
C CYS A 252 -4.32 1.52 -1.04
N HIS A 253 -4.54 2.52 -1.89
CA HIS A 253 -5.43 2.40 -3.05
C HIS A 253 -5.00 1.31 -4.04
N SER A 254 -3.71 0.97 -4.11
CA SER A 254 -3.22 -0.11 -4.97
C SER A 254 -3.79 -1.47 -4.59
N LEU A 255 -4.19 -1.67 -3.33
CA LEU A 255 -4.82 -2.90 -2.83
C LEU A 255 -6.27 -3.04 -3.31
N LEU A 256 -6.95 -1.92 -3.61
CA LEU A 256 -8.32 -1.93 -4.15
C LEU A 256 -8.35 -2.34 -5.62
N MET A 257 -7.31 -1.98 -6.37
CA MET A 257 -7.32 -2.13 -7.83
C MET A 257 -7.53 -3.58 -8.28
N PRO A 258 -6.85 -4.61 -7.74
CA PRO A 258 -7.11 -6.00 -8.10
C PRO A 258 -8.56 -6.42 -7.83
N ARG A 259 -9.15 -5.99 -6.70
CA ARG A 259 -10.53 -6.32 -6.32
C ARG A 259 -11.53 -5.65 -7.27
N LEU A 260 -11.35 -4.37 -7.58
CA LEU A 260 -12.19 -3.64 -8.52
C LEU A 260 -12.19 -4.24 -9.94
N HIS A 261 -11.05 -4.74 -10.42
CA HIS A 261 -10.95 -5.34 -11.75
C HIS A 261 -11.50 -6.77 -11.83
N ARG A 262 -11.32 -7.57 -10.76
CA ARG A 262 -11.70 -8.99 -10.76
C ARG A 262 -13.12 -9.24 -10.28
N GLN A 263 -13.54 -8.50 -9.25
CA GLN A 263 -14.80 -8.69 -8.53
C GLN A 263 -15.36 -7.32 -8.10
N PRO A 264 -15.87 -6.51 -9.06
CA PRO A 264 -16.45 -5.22 -8.73
C PRO A 264 -17.67 -5.42 -7.82
N PRO A 265 -17.79 -4.68 -6.71
CA PRO A 265 -18.91 -4.83 -5.77
C PRO A 265 -20.24 -4.41 -6.37
N THR A 266 -20.25 -3.56 -7.40
CA THR A 266 -21.46 -3.17 -8.14
C THR A 266 -21.14 -2.98 -9.63
N ARG A 267 -22.16 -3.16 -10.47
CA ARG A 267 -22.13 -2.83 -11.90
C ARG A 267 -21.87 -1.35 -12.17
N LEU A 268 -22.21 -0.42 -11.27
CA LEU A 268 -21.97 1.01 -11.50
C LEU A 268 -20.48 1.36 -11.63
N ILE A 269 -19.60 0.55 -11.05
CA ILE A 269 -18.15 0.77 -11.08
C ILE A 269 -17.59 0.62 -12.49
N SER A 270 -18.20 -0.18 -13.36
CA SER A 270 -17.72 -0.34 -14.75
C SER A 270 -17.78 0.96 -15.56
N ASN A 271 -18.56 1.94 -15.12
CA ASN A 271 -18.72 3.22 -15.80
C ASN A 271 -17.72 4.28 -15.29
N LEU A 272 -16.90 3.95 -14.28
CA LEU A 272 -15.95 4.87 -13.68
C LEU A 272 -14.52 4.62 -14.21
N PRO A 273 -13.73 5.68 -14.45
CA PRO A 273 -12.35 5.54 -14.90
C PRO A 273 -11.44 5.16 -13.72
N LEU A 274 -11.33 3.87 -13.44
CA LEU A 274 -10.57 3.35 -12.28
C LEU A 274 -9.08 3.69 -12.31
N ASN A 275 -8.53 3.95 -13.49
CA ASN A 275 -7.14 4.39 -13.66
C ASN A 275 -6.87 5.81 -13.15
N GLU A 276 -7.90 6.60 -12.84
CA GLU A 276 -7.74 7.93 -12.22
C GLU A 276 -7.47 7.84 -10.71
N ILE A 277 -7.84 6.72 -10.07
CA ILE A 277 -7.71 6.50 -8.63
C ILE A 277 -6.23 6.60 -8.23
N SER A 278 -5.95 7.47 -7.27
CA SER A 278 -4.59 7.76 -6.79
C SER A 278 -4.50 7.98 -5.28
N GLN A 279 -5.64 7.93 -4.57
CA GLN A 279 -5.73 8.18 -3.14
C GLN A 279 -6.56 7.10 -2.45
N TRP A 280 -6.22 6.85 -1.19
CA TRP A 280 -7.03 6.05 -0.28
C TRP A 280 -7.95 6.98 0.53
N ILE A 281 -9.18 6.53 0.75
CA ILE A 281 -10.14 7.22 1.62
C ILE A 281 -10.52 6.30 2.77
N SER A 282 -10.24 6.75 4.00
CA SER A 282 -10.71 6.10 5.21
C SER A 282 -12.06 6.69 5.60
N VAL A 283 -13.00 5.80 5.88
CA VAL A 283 -14.38 6.17 6.23
C VAL A 283 -14.76 5.44 7.51
N SER A 284 -15.37 6.16 8.45
CA SER A 284 -15.81 5.55 9.69
C SER A 284 -17.19 6.04 10.15
N PHE A 285 -17.90 5.17 10.86
CA PHE A 285 -19.22 5.43 11.43
C PHE A 285 -19.19 5.26 12.95
N GLU A 286 -19.90 6.12 13.66
CA GLU A 286 -20.15 5.95 15.09
C GLU A 286 -21.33 4.99 15.30
N SER A 287 -21.04 3.80 15.84
CA SER A 287 -22.06 2.84 16.20
C SER A 287 -22.58 3.13 17.62
N PRO A 288 -23.89 3.36 17.81
CA PRO A 288 -24.43 3.76 19.11
C PRO A 288 -24.43 2.60 20.12
N LYS A 289 -24.34 2.92 21.41
CA LYS A 289 -24.57 1.94 22.50
C LYS A 289 -26.04 1.52 22.52
N LEU A 290 -26.29 0.21 22.60
CA LEU A 290 -27.62 -0.38 22.75
C LEU A 290 -27.57 -1.47 23.84
N ASP A 291 -28.46 -1.40 24.83
CA ASP A 291 -28.76 -2.52 25.75
C ASP A 291 -30.27 -2.58 25.91
N VAL A 292 -30.91 -3.34 25.02
CA VAL A 292 -32.37 -3.37 24.90
C VAL A 292 -32.85 -4.79 24.65
N ASN A 293 -34.07 -5.08 25.11
CA ASN A 293 -34.78 -6.30 24.76
C ASN A 293 -35.76 -5.97 23.63
N VAL A 294 -35.63 -6.66 22.52
CA VAL A 294 -36.47 -6.46 21.33
C VAL A 294 -37.04 -7.81 20.96
N CYS A 295 -38.36 -7.90 20.95
CA CYS A 295 -39.06 -9.18 20.90
C CYS A 295 -38.57 -10.11 22.04
N CYS A 296 -38.05 -11.29 21.71
CA CYS A 296 -37.51 -12.28 22.67
C CYS A 296 -35.97 -12.30 22.70
N GLN A 297 -35.30 -11.30 22.14
CA GLN A 297 -33.84 -11.24 22.07
C GLN A 297 -33.29 -10.03 22.80
N LYS A 298 -32.16 -10.22 23.48
CA LYS A 298 -31.42 -9.15 24.13
C LYS A 298 -30.30 -8.67 23.23
N ILE A 299 -30.37 -7.40 22.82
CA ILE A 299 -29.33 -6.75 22.01
C ILE A 299 -28.39 -6.02 22.97
N ARG A 300 -27.11 -6.36 22.92
CA ARG A 300 -26.04 -5.66 23.64
C ARG A 300 -24.95 -5.24 22.68
N GLN A 301 -24.86 -3.94 22.45
CA GLN A 301 -23.89 -3.31 21.59
C GLN A 301 -23.18 -2.20 22.38
N LYS A 302 -21.85 -2.23 22.37
CA LYS A 302 -21.05 -1.13 22.92
C LYS A 302 -20.95 -0.03 21.87
N GLU A 303 -20.78 1.20 22.35
CA GLU A 303 -20.40 2.30 21.47
C GLU A 303 -19.02 2.02 20.88
N SER A 304 -18.88 2.17 19.57
CA SER A 304 -17.63 1.92 18.86
C SER A 304 -17.60 2.62 17.51
N THR A 305 -16.42 3.05 17.09
CA THR A 305 -16.18 3.52 15.73
C THR A 305 -15.94 2.33 14.79
N VAL A 306 -16.73 2.23 13.73
CA VAL A 306 -16.64 1.17 12.73
C VAL A 306 -16.01 1.75 11.48
N PHE A 307 -14.81 1.28 11.14
CA PHE A 307 -14.13 1.62 9.89
C PHE A 307 -14.65 0.73 8.76
N ILE A 308 -14.87 1.32 7.59
CA ILE A 308 -15.22 0.54 6.40
C ILE A 308 -13.99 -0.23 5.92
N ASP A 309 -14.20 -1.49 5.59
CA ASP A 309 -13.20 -2.35 4.96
C ASP A 309 -13.61 -2.65 3.50
N PRO A 310 -13.18 -1.82 2.52
CA PRO A 310 -13.48 -2.06 1.12
C PRO A 310 -12.67 -3.24 0.52
N ILE A 311 -11.61 -3.70 1.19
CA ILE A 311 -10.82 -4.85 0.74
C ILE A 311 -11.49 -6.16 1.14
N GLY A 312 -12.17 -6.17 2.30
CA GLY A 312 -12.95 -7.28 2.82
C GLY A 312 -14.40 -7.31 2.34
N ASP A 313 -15.14 -8.29 2.87
CA ASP A 313 -16.57 -8.51 2.59
C ASP A 313 -17.45 -8.28 3.82
N GLU A 314 -16.88 -7.67 4.87
CA GLU A 314 -17.60 -7.38 6.10
C GLU A 314 -18.72 -6.38 5.85
N ALA A 315 -19.90 -6.70 6.37
CA ALA A 315 -21.05 -5.82 6.35
C ALA A 315 -21.20 -5.09 7.68
N ILE A 316 -21.65 -3.85 7.63
CA ILE A 316 -21.94 -3.05 8.82
C ILE A 316 -23.44 -3.01 9.10
N SER A 317 -23.77 -2.80 10.36
CA SER A 317 -25.15 -2.56 10.78
C SER A 317 -25.69 -1.28 10.16
N ALA A 318 -26.88 -1.32 9.55
CA ALA A 318 -27.57 -0.12 9.08
C ALA A 318 -27.81 0.90 10.23
N SER A 319 -27.86 0.43 11.49
CA SER A 319 -27.96 1.30 12.66
C SER A 319 -26.74 2.21 12.87
N ALA A 320 -25.55 1.79 12.44
CA ALA A 320 -24.35 2.64 12.46
C ALA A 320 -24.39 3.75 11.40
N THR A 321 -25.21 3.59 10.36
CA THR A 321 -25.33 4.54 9.23
C THR A 321 -26.45 5.56 9.41
N LEU A 322 -27.04 5.66 10.61
CA LEU A 322 -28.09 6.64 10.88
C LEU A 322 -27.57 8.08 10.90
N ARG A 323 -26.27 8.25 11.19
CA ARG A 323 -25.55 9.52 11.17
C ARG A 323 -24.55 9.55 10.02
N PRO A 324 -24.21 10.74 9.50
CA PRO A 324 -23.18 10.88 8.48
C PRO A 324 -21.84 10.30 8.96
N PRO A 325 -21.09 9.61 8.09
CA PRO A 325 -19.75 9.13 8.41
C PRO A 325 -18.73 10.27 8.53
N THR A 326 -17.62 9.98 9.19
CA THR A 326 -16.39 10.78 9.11
C THR A 326 -15.50 10.24 8.00
N PHE A 327 -14.71 11.13 7.41
CA PHE A 327 -13.79 10.79 6.31
C PHE A 327 -12.43 11.39 6.57
N THR A 328 -11.41 10.64 6.21
CA THR A 328 -10.05 11.14 6.11
C THR A 328 -9.40 10.60 4.85
N SER A 329 -8.65 11.46 4.16
CA SER A 329 -7.87 11.12 2.97
C SER A 329 -6.56 11.88 3.05
N LEU A 330 -5.50 11.17 3.48
CA LEU A 330 -4.17 11.74 3.58
C LEU A 330 -3.57 11.84 2.17
N ARG A 331 -3.52 13.04 1.62
CA ARG A 331 -2.62 13.31 0.51
C ARG A 331 -1.23 13.52 1.08
N ILE A 332 -0.47 12.45 1.25
CA ILE A 332 0.97 12.59 1.47
C ILE A 332 1.55 13.10 0.16
N SER A 333 1.90 14.38 0.13
CA SER A 333 2.58 14.97 -1.02
C SER A 333 3.83 14.15 -1.27
N THR A 334 3.84 13.37 -2.35
CA THR A 334 5.08 12.86 -2.92
C THR A 334 5.81 14.11 -3.39
N ALA A 335 6.56 14.76 -2.49
CA ALA A 335 7.40 15.89 -2.80
C ALA A 335 8.14 15.48 -4.06
N SER A 336 7.84 16.17 -5.16
CA SER A 336 8.36 15.83 -6.47
C SER A 336 9.86 15.81 -6.35
N ALA A 337 10.44 14.62 -6.25
CA ALA A 337 11.88 14.40 -6.28
C ALA A 337 12.34 14.63 -7.74
N ASN A 338 12.28 15.92 -8.11
CA ASN A 338 12.86 16.67 -9.20
C ASN A 338 13.13 15.97 -10.53
N TYR A 339 12.41 16.36 -11.59
CA TYR A 339 12.93 17.05 -12.78
C TYR A 339 11.78 17.27 -13.79
N MET A 340 11.44 18.53 -14.09
CA MET A 340 10.67 19.04 -15.27
C MET A 340 9.63 20.13 -15.00
N ASN A 341 9.40 20.56 -13.75
CA ASN A 341 8.43 21.64 -13.50
C ASN A 341 9.00 22.93 -12.91
N TYR A 342 10.27 23.01 -12.49
CA TYR A 342 10.80 24.25 -11.91
C TYR A 342 10.68 25.48 -12.84
N HIS A 343 10.84 25.29 -14.16
CA HIS A 343 10.67 26.39 -15.12
C HIS A 343 9.22 26.67 -15.57
N ARG A 344 8.25 25.80 -15.26
CA ARG A 344 6.81 26.09 -15.47
C ARG A 344 6.10 26.57 -14.20
N GLN A 345 6.56 26.10 -13.06
CA GLN A 345 6.07 26.47 -11.74
C GLN A 345 6.60 27.84 -11.30
N ALA A 346 7.87 28.19 -11.57
CA ALA A 346 8.39 29.51 -11.18
C ALA A 346 7.77 30.73 -11.92
N ARG A 347 6.87 30.52 -12.89
CA ARG A 347 6.05 31.59 -13.49
C ARG A 347 4.58 31.61 -13.04
N THR A 348 4.20 30.70 -12.14
CA THR A 348 2.84 30.56 -11.58
C THR A 348 2.84 30.40 -10.05
N TYR A 349 3.88 30.89 -9.36
CA TYR A 349 4.00 30.80 -7.90
C TYR A 349 3.57 32.11 -7.21
N VAL A 350 2.25 32.34 -7.13
CA VAL A 350 1.53 32.96 -5.97
C VAL A 350 0.08 32.48 -6.01
N ALA A 351 -0.13 31.17 -5.91
CA ALA A 351 -1.38 30.57 -5.42
C ALA A 351 -1.08 29.08 -5.22
N LEU A 352 -1.00 28.64 -3.96
CA LEU A 352 -1.37 27.26 -3.66
C LEU A 352 -2.80 27.12 -4.21
N ILE A 353 -2.97 26.44 -5.33
CA ILE A 353 -4.30 26.09 -5.81
C ILE A 353 -4.84 25.14 -4.75
N ASP A 354 -5.74 25.63 -3.90
CA ASP A 354 -6.52 24.78 -3.01
C ASP A 354 -7.38 23.88 -3.89
N ASP A 355 -6.84 22.71 -4.24
CA ASP A 355 -7.61 21.69 -4.95
C ASP A 355 -8.93 21.48 -4.20
N LEU A 356 -10.04 21.63 -4.91
CA LEU A 356 -11.37 21.40 -4.36
C LEU A 356 -11.85 20.00 -4.69
N TYR A 357 -12.62 19.42 -3.78
CA TYR A 357 -13.11 18.06 -3.90
C TYR A 357 -14.62 17.95 -3.73
N THR A 358 -15.21 17.01 -4.46
CA THR A 358 -16.60 16.59 -4.34
C THR A 358 -16.66 15.19 -3.78
N LEU A 359 -17.38 15.02 -2.68
CA LEU A 359 -17.68 13.71 -2.10
C LEU A 359 -19.12 13.34 -2.44
N VAL A 360 -19.32 12.11 -2.94
CA VAL A 360 -20.63 11.56 -3.29
C VAL A 360 -20.80 10.18 -2.67
N ILE A 361 -21.96 9.94 -2.05
CA ILE A 361 -22.41 8.59 -1.68
C ILE A 361 -23.64 8.23 -2.49
N ILE A 362 -23.61 7.07 -3.15
CA ILE A 362 -24.74 6.53 -3.92
C ILE A 362 -25.08 5.09 -3.54
N ASP A 363 -26.33 4.71 -3.72
CA ASP A 363 -26.75 3.30 -3.74
C ASP A 363 -26.10 2.60 -4.93
N GLY A 364 -25.41 1.50 -4.68
CA GLY A 364 -24.66 0.74 -5.68
C GLY A 364 -25.56 0.05 -6.70
N ASP A 365 -26.80 -0.29 -6.37
CA ASP A 365 -27.70 -1.00 -7.27
C ASP A 365 -28.56 -0.03 -8.08
N THR A 366 -29.08 1.02 -7.42
CA THR A 366 -30.02 1.95 -8.06
C THR A 366 -29.38 3.25 -8.53
N GLY A 367 -28.15 3.57 -8.12
CA GLY A 367 -27.49 4.84 -8.40
C GLY A 367 -28.05 6.04 -7.62
N LYS A 368 -28.97 5.79 -6.67
CA LYS A 368 -29.66 6.85 -5.91
C LYS A 368 -28.66 7.65 -5.07
N LEU A 369 -28.77 8.97 -5.09
CA LEU A 369 -27.92 9.86 -4.30
C LEU A 369 -28.31 9.90 -2.81
N HIS A 370 -27.38 9.50 -1.94
CA HIS A 370 -27.54 9.56 -0.48
C HIS A 370 -26.92 10.81 0.14
N TRP A 371 -25.75 11.23 -0.34
CA TRP A 371 -25.06 12.40 0.21
C TRP A 371 -24.16 13.06 -0.83
N MET A 372 -24.09 14.39 -0.83
CA MET A 372 -23.17 15.16 -1.68
C MET A 372 -22.64 16.38 -0.96
N LEU A 373 -21.32 16.46 -0.87
CA LEU A 373 -20.57 17.64 -0.47
C LEU A 373 -19.72 18.11 -1.65
N VAL A 374 -19.72 19.40 -1.94
CA VAL A 374 -18.84 20.02 -2.94
C VAL A 374 -17.93 21.03 -2.27
N ASP A 375 -17.00 21.58 -3.04
CA ASP A 375 -16.00 22.56 -2.63
C ASP A 375 -15.30 22.22 -1.30
N ILE A 376 -14.94 20.95 -1.11
CA ILE A 376 -14.13 20.51 0.04
C ILE A 376 -12.68 20.92 -0.23
N PRO A 377 -12.06 21.79 0.59
CA PRO A 377 -10.66 22.14 0.42
C PRO A 377 -9.75 20.94 0.71
N ALA A 378 -8.67 20.79 -0.05
CA ALA A 378 -7.68 19.72 0.14
C ALA A 378 -7.17 19.61 1.60
N ALA A 379 -6.99 20.74 2.28
CA ALA A 379 -6.51 20.80 3.66
C ALA A 379 -7.48 20.14 4.66
N GLU A 380 -8.78 20.16 4.37
CA GLU A 380 -9.83 19.59 5.23
C GLU A 380 -10.03 18.07 4.98
N LEU A 381 -9.40 17.49 3.94
CA LEU A 381 -9.42 16.04 3.75
C LEU A 381 -8.55 15.29 4.77
N GLY A 382 -7.59 15.98 5.39
CA GLY A 382 -6.73 15.42 6.44
C GLY A 382 -7.34 15.51 7.85
N THR A 383 -8.49 16.16 8.01
CA THR A 383 -9.14 16.38 9.31
C THR A 383 -10.33 15.42 9.47
N GLU A 384 -10.70 15.08 10.71
CA GLU A 384 -11.86 14.22 10.97
C GLU A 384 -13.21 14.89 10.61
N GLN A 385 -13.20 16.22 10.44
CA GLN A 385 -14.38 17.03 10.13
C GLN A 385 -14.21 17.68 8.76
N ILE A 386 -14.65 16.98 7.71
CA ILE A 386 -14.71 17.54 6.37
C ILE A 386 -15.62 18.77 6.36
N LYS A 387 -15.06 19.91 5.95
CA LYS A 387 -15.82 21.14 5.66
C LYS A 387 -15.96 21.30 4.16
N GLY A 388 -17.21 21.29 3.70
CA GLY A 388 -17.59 21.54 2.31
C GLY A 388 -19.03 22.05 2.24
N ILE A 389 -19.47 22.40 1.04
CA ILE A 389 -20.83 22.88 0.80
C ILE A 389 -21.74 21.67 0.59
N THR A 390 -22.72 21.48 1.49
CA THR A 390 -23.70 20.40 1.35
C THR A 390 -24.68 20.72 0.23
N LYS A 391 -24.66 19.92 -0.84
CA LYS A 391 -25.61 20.04 -1.97
C LYS A 391 -26.74 19.03 -1.89
N ALA A 392 -26.50 17.86 -1.33
CA ALA A 392 -27.55 16.92 -0.94
C ALA A 392 -27.32 16.56 0.52
N LYS A 393 -28.32 16.71 1.40
CA LYS A 393 -28.20 16.29 2.81
C LYS A 393 -28.06 14.77 2.92
N TYR A 394 -27.32 14.31 3.92
CA TYR A 394 -27.11 12.89 4.19
C TYR A 394 -28.44 12.17 4.41
N HIS A 395 -28.61 11.06 3.71
CA HIS A 395 -29.68 10.10 3.93
C HIS A 395 -29.06 8.76 4.38
N PRO A 396 -29.55 8.14 5.47
CA PRO A 396 -29.01 6.91 6.00
C PRO A 396 -28.81 5.81 4.94
N LEU A 397 -27.76 5.01 5.10
CA LEU A 397 -27.39 3.95 4.17
C LEU A 397 -28.10 2.66 4.56
N THR A 398 -29.43 2.70 4.55
CA THR A 398 -30.28 1.65 5.10
C THR A 398 -30.99 0.90 3.96
N PRO A 399 -30.93 -0.44 3.92
CA PRO A 399 -31.77 -1.23 3.02
C PRO A 399 -33.25 -1.04 3.33
N THR A 400 -34.09 -1.14 2.31
CA THR A 400 -35.56 -1.03 2.46
C THR A 400 -36.18 -2.31 3.01
N ASP A 401 -35.62 -3.46 2.64
CA ASP A 401 -36.22 -4.76 2.92
C ASP A 401 -35.59 -5.39 4.19
N PRO A 402 -36.39 -5.92 5.13
CA PRO A 402 -35.86 -6.61 6.29
C PRO A 402 -34.95 -7.78 5.90
N ALA A 403 -33.86 -7.98 6.67
CA ALA A 403 -32.84 -9.00 6.41
C ALA A 403 -32.15 -8.92 5.04
N SER A 404 -32.26 -7.78 4.35
CA SER A 404 -31.50 -7.50 3.13
C SER A 404 -30.25 -6.67 3.43
N CYS A 405 -29.30 -6.71 2.51
CA CYS A 405 -28.12 -5.87 2.53
C CYS A 405 -27.99 -5.15 1.20
N ARG A 406 -27.46 -3.93 1.23
CA ARG A 406 -27.16 -3.13 0.04
C ARG A 406 -25.73 -2.64 0.05
N ILE A 407 -25.19 -2.46 -1.14
CA ILE A 407 -23.87 -1.90 -1.36
C ILE A 407 -24.02 -0.41 -1.60
N TYR A 408 -23.20 0.40 -0.93
CA TYR A 408 -23.15 1.84 -1.12
C TYR A 408 -21.75 2.22 -1.59
N LEU A 409 -21.70 3.02 -2.65
CA LEU A 409 -20.46 3.49 -3.25
C LEU A 409 -20.14 4.88 -2.73
N ILE A 410 -18.89 5.10 -2.36
CA ILE A 410 -18.35 6.37 -1.89
C ILE A 410 -17.27 6.80 -2.88
N ALA A 411 -17.47 7.92 -3.54
CA ALA A 411 -16.53 8.46 -4.52
C ALA A 411 -16.06 9.85 -4.11
N LEU A 412 -14.74 10.05 -4.17
CA LEU A 412 -14.11 11.35 -3.99
C LEU A 412 -13.56 11.81 -5.33
N PHE A 413 -14.07 12.95 -5.79
CA PHE A 413 -13.66 13.57 -7.04
C PHE A 413 -12.87 14.84 -6.81
N GLN A 414 -11.83 15.07 -7.60
CA GLN A 414 -11.19 16.37 -7.72
C GLN A 414 -11.97 17.24 -8.72
N GLN A 415 -12.20 18.49 -8.32
CA GLN A 415 -12.86 19.51 -9.13
C GLN A 415 -11.85 20.30 -9.94
N THR A 416 -12.25 20.72 -11.15
CA THR A 416 -11.50 21.73 -11.91
C THR A 416 -11.84 23.13 -11.46
N ASP A 417 -13.10 23.35 -11.05
CA ASP A 417 -13.66 24.63 -10.65
C ASP A 417 -14.66 24.43 -9.51
N SER A 418 -14.87 25.47 -8.70
CA SER A 418 -15.88 25.47 -7.63
C SER A 418 -17.28 25.16 -8.18
N LEU A 419 -17.98 24.27 -7.47
CA LEU A 419 -19.36 23.89 -7.72
C LEU A 419 -20.33 24.58 -6.75
N GLN A 420 -19.95 25.72 -6.17
CA GLN A 420 -20.82 26.50 -5.29
C GLN A 420 -22.16 26.85 -5.96
N LYS A 421 -22.17 27.06 -7.28
CA LYS A 421 -23.37 27.38 -8.07
C LYS A 421 -24.27 26.17 -8.40
N LEU A 422 -23.84 24.94 -8.07
CA LEU A 422 -24.67 23.75 -8.26
C LEU A 422 -25.96 23.88 -7.43
N ASP A 423 -27.11 23.57 -8.01
CA ASP A 423 -28.37 23.60 -7.27
C ASP A 423 -28.38 22.57 -6.14
N ASN A 424 -29.10 22.90 -5.06
CA ASN A 424 -29.30 21.97 -3.97
C ASN A 424 -30.28 20.88 -4.40
N TYR A 425 -29.94 19.63 -4.10
CA TYR A 425 -30.85 18.51 -4.18
C TYR A 425 -31.86 18.60 -3.04
N CYS A 426 -33.06 18.07 -3.29
CA CYS A 426 -34.08 17.89 -2.26
C CYS A 426 -33.54 17.20 -0.99
N ASN A 427 -34.14 17.50 0.17
CA ASN A 427 -33.75 16.92 1.44
C ASN A 427 -34.24 15.46 1.61
N GLU A 428 -35.32 15.09 0.94
CA GLU A 428 -35.99 13.79 1.07
C GLU A 428 -35.76 12.91 -0.17
N ASP A 429 -36.44 11.75 -0.22
CA ASP A 429 -36.37 10.82 -1.33
C ASP A 429 -37.14 11.31 -2.57
N CYS A 430 -36.59 12.30 -3.28
CA CYS A 430 -37.21 12.86 -4.48
C CYS A 430 -36.64 12.30 -5.80
N ARG A 431 -37.32 12.64 -6.88
CA ARG A 431 -36.97 12.24 -8.26
C ARG A 431 -35.53 12.59 -8.64
N GLN A 432 -35.04 13.79 -8.32
CA GLN A 432 -33.66 14.21 -8.65
C GLN A 432 -32.59 13.30 -8.05
N ARG A 433 -32.80 12.79 -6.83
CA ARG A 433 -31.86 11.85 -6.20
C ARG A 433 -31.94 10.45 -6.81
N LYS A 434 -33.14 10.00 -7.17
CA LYS A 434 -33.38 8.68 -7.77
C LYS A 434 -32.83 8.57 -9.20
N GLU A 435 -32.84 9.67 -9.94
CA GLU A 435 -32.35 9.75 -11.32
C GLU A 435 -30.87 10.20 -11.40
N PHE A 436 -30.17 10.33 -10.27
CA PHE A 436 -28.77 10.74 -10.25
C PHE A 436 -27.88 9.73 -10.99
N LYS A 437 -26.98 10.24 -11.83
CA LYS A 437 -26.03 9.45 -12.62
C LYS A 437 -24.62 9.99 -12.40
N ILE A 438 -23.80 9.20 -11.70
CA ILE A 438 -22.45 9.59 -11.28
C ILE A 438 -21.50 9.84 -12.45
N ASP A 439 -21.63 9.06 -13.54
CA ASP A 439 -20.89 9.21 -14.79
C ASP A 439 -21.25 10.51 -15.51
N THR A 440 -22.55 10.82 -15.62
CA THR A 440 -23.03 12.05 -16.24
C THR A 440 -22.60 13.27 -15.42
N PHE A 441 -22.74 13.19 -14.09
CA PHE A 441 -22.30 14.25 -13.17
C PHE A 441 -20.79 14.51 -13.28
N LYS A 442 -19.97 13.45 -13.31
CA LYS A 442 -18.52 13.57 -13.52
C LYS A 442 -18.19 14.31 -14.82
N GLN A 443 -18.80 13.89 -15.92
CA GLN A 443 -18.54 14.47 -17.24
C GLN A 443 -18.99 15.94 -17.33
N GLN A 444 -20.20 16.25 -16.86
CA GLN A 444 -20.78 17.59 -16.91
C GLN A 444 -19.94 18.63 -16.15
N HIS A 445 -19.31 18.22 -15.05
CA HIS A 445 -18.53 19.10 -14.18
C HIS A 445 -17.02 18.89 -14.30
N GLY A 446 -16.55 18.17 -15.33
CA GLY A 446 -15.11 17.97 -15.58
C GLY A 446 -14.36 17.28 -14.45
N LEU A 447 -15.04 16.46 -13.64
CA LEU A 447 -14.49 15.89 -12.42
C LEU A 447 -13.51 14.74 -12.71
N ARG A 448 -12.49 14.59 -11.86
CA ARG A 448 -11.55 13.47 -11.88
C ARG A 448 -11.77 12.57 -10.65
N LEU A 449 -11.86 11.27 -10.83
CA LEU A 449 -12.01 10.31 -9.74
C LEU A 449 -10.67 10.12 -9.02
N ASN A 450 -10.56 10.54 -7.76
CA ASN A 450 -9.31 10.44 -7.00
C ASN A 450 -9.29 9.28 -6.01
N ALA A 451 -10.41 9.02 -5.32
CA ALA A 451 -10.56 7.89 -4.41
C ALA A 451 -11.93 7.23 -4.55
N LEU A 452 -11.98 5.94 -4.26
CA LEU A 452 -13.18 5.12 -4.29
C LEU A 452 -13.17 4.18 -3.08
N SER A 453 -14.31 4.07 -2.41
CA SER A 453 -14.55 3.09 -1.36
C SER A 453 -16.01 2.61 -1.43
N TRP A 454 -16.34 1.53 -0.74
CA TRP A 454 -17.70 1.02 -0.68
C TRP A 454 -17.91 0.27 0.62
N LEU A 455 -19.16 0.17 1.03
CA LEU A 455 -19.57 -0.67 2.15
C LEU A 455 -20.78 -1.51 1.77
N LYS A 456 -20.96 -2.60 2.52
CA LYS A 456 -22.22 -3.34 2.56
C LYS A 456 -22.92 -3.00 3.87
N SER A 457 -24.11 -2.42 3.81
CA SER A 457 -24.94 -2.14 4.98
C SER A 457 -26.15 -3.07 5.00
N CYS A 458 -26.43 -3.66 6.16
CA CYS A 458 -27.47 -4.66 6.32
C CYS A 458 -28.58 -4.21 7.27
N TYR A 459 -29.81 -4.54 6.92
CA TYR A 459 -30.96 -4.43 7.80
C TYR A 459 -30.87 -5.54 8.85
N ASP A 460 -30.33 -5.19 10.01
CA ASP A 460 -30.13 -6.10 11.12
C ASP A 460 -31.05 -5.79 12.30
N LEU A 461 -30.93 -6.59 13.37
CA LEU A 461 -31.78 -6.46 14.55
C LEU A 461 -31.61 -5.10 15.29
N PRO A 462 -30.38 -4.57 15.49
CA PRO A 462 -30.19 -3.20 15.96
C PRO A 462 -30.95 -2.14 15.14
N TYR A 463 -30.93 -2.24 13.81
CA TYR A 463 -31.67 -1.30 12.95
C TYR A 463 -33.18 -1.52 13.01
N ALA A 464 -33.65 -2.78 13.05
CA ALA A 464 -35.06 -3.10 13.23
C ALA A 464 -35.64 -2.43 14.49
N PHE A 465 -34.89 -2.46 15.60
CA PHE A 465 -35.27 -1.77 16.83
C PHE A 465 -35.42 -0.26 16.65
N HIS A 466 -34.51 0.37 15.92
CA HIS A 466 -34.59 1.79 15.62
C HIS A 466 -35.88 2.14 14.87
N VAL A 467 -36.25 1.34 13.87
CA VAL A 467 -37.50 1.52 13.10
C VAL A 467 -38.72 1.40 14.02
N LEU A 468 -38.82 0.31 14.79
CA LEU A 468 -39.93 0.08 15.72
C LEU A 468 -40.08 1.20 16.76
N LYS A 469 -38.95 1.69 17.30
CA LYS A 469 -38.94 2.80 18.25
C LYS A 469 -39.52 4.08 17.63
N ASN A 470 -39.12 4.42 16.40
CA ASN A 470 -39.59 5.63 15.72
C ASN A 470 -41.07 5.53 15.33
N GLU A 471 -41.53 4.37 14.87
CA GLU A 471 -42.96 4.14 14.57
C GLU A 471 -43.82 4.32 15.83
N HIS A 472 -43.37 3.79 16.96
CA HIS A 472 -44.07 3.93 18.23
C HIS A 472 -44.15 5.40 18.71
N ILE A 473 -43.07 6.18 18.52
CA ILE A 473 -43.06 7.63 18.81
C ILE A 473 -44.06 8.37 17.90
N SER A 474 -44.06 8.08 16.59
CA SER A 474 -44.99 8.71 15.65
C SER A 474 -46.46 8.42 15.97
N LEU A 475 -46.76 7.19 16.42
CA LEU A 475 -48.11 6.80 16.86
C LEU A 475 -48.54 7.50 18.16
N MET A 476 -47.61 7.75 19.08
CA MET A 476 -47.86 8.49 20.32
C MET A 476 -48.12 9.98 20.06
N GLU A 477 -47.38 10.60 19.14
CA GLU A 477 -47.57 12.01 18.76
C GLU A 477 -48.91 12.22 18.05
N LYS A 478 -49.28 11.34 17.10
CA LYS A 478 -50.60 11.39 16.44
C LYS A 478 -51.78 11.18 17.40
N LYS A 479 -51.56 10.57 18.57
CA LYS A 479 -52.56 10.42 19.63
C LYS A 479 -52.64 11.62 20.57
N LYS A 480 -51.64 12.51 20.60
CA LYS A 480 -51.69 13.76 21.40
C LYS A 480 -52.40 14.90 20.66
N ASP A 481 -52.43 14.86 19.33
CA ASP A 481 -53.10 15.85 18.48
C ASP A 481 -54.58 15.51 18.19
N ARG A 482 -55.12 14.47 18.86
CA ARG A 482 -56.54 14.12 18.89
C ARG A 482 -57.03 14.20 20.32
#